data_AF-A0A2H5WYM3-F1
#
_entry.id   AF-A0A2H5WYM3-F1
#
_cell.length_a   1.000
_cell.length_b   1.000
_cell.length_c   1.000
_cell.angle_alpha   90.00
_cell.angle_beta   90.00
_cell.angle_gamma   90.00
#
_symmetry.space_group_name_H-M   'P 1'
#
loop_
_entity.id
_entity.type
_entity.pdbx_description
1 polymer ?
#
loop_
_entity_poly.entity_id
_entity_poly.type
_entity_poly.pdbx_seq_one_letter_code
_entity_poly.pdbx_strand_id
1 'polypeptide(L)'
;MLKESWVLIAICVIDALSTYWLITNGWATEFNPLMNWVLGFGWSAFFGVKGVTLLLAVGFMEWYRRHNPAFVRRWTRLCIGLYVSLWMAGVLTACWVGQ
;
A
#
# COMPACT_ATOMS: atom_id res chain seq x y z
N MET A 1 6.16 -17.56 7.09
CA MET A 1 6.00 -16.10 7.00
C MET A 1 5.46 -15.57 8.32
N LEU A 2 5.84 -14.36 8.71
CA LEU A 2 5.32 -13.73 9.92
C LEU A 2 3.84 -13.35 9.75
N LYS A 3 3.10 -13.27 10.88
CA LYS A 3 1.72 -12.74 10.87
C LYS A 3 1.70 -11.30 10.35
N GLU A 4 2.70 -10.50 10.72
CA GLU A 4 2.84 -9.12 10.24
C GLU A 4 3.00 -9.02 8.71
N SER A 5 3.61 -10.01 8.06
CA SER A 5 3.77 -10.04 6.60
C SER A 5 2.42 -10.25 5.90
N TRP A 6 1.57 -11.12 6.43
CA TRP A 6 0.21 -11.32 5.92
C TRP A 6 -0.66 -10.07 6.11
N VAL A 7 -0.52 -9.40 7.25
CA VAL A 7 -1.21 -8.12 7.50
C VAL A 7 -0.77 -7.07 6.47
N LEU A 8 0.53 -6.95 6.21
CA LEU A 8 1.04 -6.00 5.21
C LEU A 8 0.50 -6.30 3.80
N ILE A 9 0.48 -7.58 3.39
CA ILE A 9 -0.10 -8.00 2.12
C ILE A 9 -1.58 -7.62 2.04
N ALA A 10 -2.36 -7.96 3.08
CA ALA A 10 -3.78 -7.66 3.11
C ALA A 10 -4.05 -6.15 3.01
N ILE A 11 -3.28 -5.33 3.74
CA ILE A 11 -3.37 -3.87 3.67
C ILE A 11 -3.10 -3.36 2.25
N CYS A 12 -2.02 -3.81 1.60
CA CYS A 12 -1.69 -3.37 0.25
C CYS A 12 -2.71 -3.83 -0.80
N VAL A 13 -3.31 -5.02 -0.63
CA VAL A 13 -4.38 -5.51 -1.50
C VAL A 13 -5.65 -4.67 -1.31
N ILE A 14 -6.07 -4.45 -0.06
CA ILE A 14 -7.23 -3.61 0.25
C ILE A 14 -7.02 -2.22 -0.33
N ASP A 15 -5.84 -1.63 -0.15
CA ASP A 15 -5.53 -0.34 -0.72
C ASP A 15 -5.63 -0.30 -2.24
N ALA A 16 -5.06 -1.27 -2.95
CA ALA A 16 -5.15 -1.30 -4.41
C ALA A 16 -6.61 -1.39 -4.89
N LEU A 17 -7.44 -2.17 -4.19
CA LEU A 17 -8.87 -2.28 -4.46
C LEU A 17 -9.63 -0.99 -4.11
N SER A 18 -9.28 -0.36 -2.99
CA SER A 18 -9.84 0.93 -2.57
C SER A 18 -9.48 2.03 -3.56
N THR A 19 -8.22 2.14 -4.00
CA THR A 19 -7.80 3.03 -5.08
C THR A 19 -8.64 2.81 -6.32
N TYR A 20 -8.74 1.56 -6.79
CA TYR A 20 -9.52 1.22 -7.97
C TYR A 20 -10.96 1.71 -7.84
N TRP A 21 -11.62 1.38 -6.73
CA TRP A 21 -13.01 1.74 -6.51
C TRP A 21 -13.21 3.26 -6.38
N LEU A 22 -12.36 3.96 -5.62
CA LEU A 22 -12.50 5.40 -5.42
C LEU A 22 -12.25 6.20 -6.70
N ILE A 23 -11.20 5.85 -7.46
CA ILE A 23 -10.86 6.55 -8.70
C ILE A 23 -11.90 6.26 -9.79
N THR A 24 -12.36 5.01 -9.92
CA THR A 24 -13.39 4.68 -10.94
C THR A 24 -14.73 5.37 -10.70
N ASN A 25 -15.06 5.67 -9.44
CA ASN A 25 -16.24 6.47 -9.07
C ASN A 25 -15.99 8.00 -9.12
N GLY A 26 -14.77 8.44 -9.45
CA GLY A 26 -14.42 9.86 -9.55
C GLY A 26 -14.27 10.57 -8.20
N TRP A 27 -14.11 9.82 -7.10
CA TRP A 27 -14.05 10.37 -5.73
C TRP A 27 -12.64 10.65 -5.26
N ALA A 28 -11.62 10.13 -5.94
CA ALA A 28 -10.23 10.34 -5.57
C ALA A 28 -9.31 10.34 -6.80
N THR A 29 -8.07 10.75 -6.59
CA THR A 29 -6.94 10.56 -7.51
C THR A 29 -5.82 9.81 -6.78
N GLU A 30 -4.97 9.11 -7.51
CA GLU A 30 -3.86 8.36 -6.90
C GLU A 30 -2.80 9.34 -6.39
N PHE A 31 -2.56 9.32 -5.08
CA PHE A 31 -1.61 10.24 -4.44
C PHE A 31 -0.15 9.94 -4.82
N ASN A 32 0.18 8.67 -5.09
CA ASN A 32 1.53 8.26 -5.49
C ASN A 32 1.80 8.68 -6.95
N PRO A 33 2.72 9.62 -7.24
CA PRO A 33 2.93 10.14 -8.60
C PRO A 33 3.36 9.06 -9.59
N LEU A 34 4.14 8.08 -9.14
CA LEU A 34 4.56 6.96 -9.98
C LEU A 34 3.36 6.08 -10.32
N MET A 35 2.53 5.72 -9.34
CA MET A 35 1.34 4.91 -9.60
C MET A 35 0.30 5.67 -10.42
N ASN A 36 0.16 6.98 -10.22
CA ASN A 36 -0.70 7.83 -11.03
C ASN A 36 -0.24 7.87 -12.50
N TRP A 37 1.07 7.91 -12.74
CA TRP A 37 1.62 7.76 -14.08
C TRP A 37 1.36 6.35 -14.66
N VAL A 38 1.52 5.30 -13.85
CA VAL A 38 1.22 3.91 -14.26
C VAL A 38 -0.26 3.72 -14.62
N LEU A 39 -1.19 4.40 -13.94
CA LEU A 39 -2.61 4.38 -14.28
C LEU A 39 -2.89 4.85 -15.71
N GLY A 40 -2.02 5.68 -16.30
CA GLY A 40 -2.09 6.07 -17.71
C GLY A 40 -1.98 4.90 -18.68
N PHE A 41 -1.42 3.76 -18.26
CA PHE A 41 -1.34 2.51 -19.04
C PHE A 41 -2.49 1.54 -18.74
N GLY A 42 -3.43 1.91 -17.86
CA GLY A 42 -4.60 1.14 -17.49
C GLY A 42 -4.47 0.35 -16.18
N TRP A 43 -5.59 -0.20 -15.73
CA TRP A 43 -5.71 -0.87 -14.43
C TRP A 43 -4.85 -2.14 -14.32
N SER A 44 -4.68 -2.88 -15.41
CA SER A 44 -3.82 -4.08 -15.43
C SER A 44 -2.36 -3.72 -15.14
N ALA A 45 -1.85 -2.63 -15.71
CA ALA A 45 -0.50 -2.14 -15.44
C ALA A 45 -0.36 -1.70 -13.97
N PHE A 46 -1.34 -0.99 -13.44
CA PHE A 46 -1.37 -0.58 -12.03
C PHE A 46 -1.30 -1.77 -11.08
N PHE A 47 -2.20 -2.75 -11.23
CA PHE A 47 -2.19 -3.96 -10.39
C PHE A 47 -0.91 -4.78 -10.58
N GLY A 48 -0.41 -4.87 -11.81
CA GLY A 48 0.83 -5.57 -12.12
C GLY A 48 2.04 -4.96 -11.41
N VAL A 49 2.30 -3.66 -11.60
CA VAL A 49 3.44 -2.98 -10.98
C VAL A 49 3.31 -2.96 -9.47
N LYS A 50 2.14 -2.63 -8.93
CA LYS A 50 1.90 -2.60 -7.48
C LYS A 50 2.06 -3.99 -6.86
N GLY A 51 1.55 -5.02 -7.53
CA GLY A 51 1.69 -6.42 -7.13
C GLY A 51 3.14 -6.90 -7.14
N VAL A 52 3.90 -6.64 -8.21
CA VAL A 52 5.33 -6.97 -8.30
C VAL A 52 6.11 -6.25 -7.19
N THR A 53 5.84 -4.97 -6.97
CA THR A 53 6.51 -4.18 -5.93
C THR A 53 6.23 -4.74 -4.54
N LEU A 54 4.98 -5.13 -4.25
CA LEU A 54 4.60 -5.79 -3.01
C LEU A 54 5.33 -7.12 -2.82
N LEU A 55 5.35 -7.98 -3.85
CA LEU A 55 6.03 -9.27 -3.80
C LEU A 55 7.53 -9.11 -3.57
N LEU A 56 8.18 -8.14 -4.23
CA LEU A 56 9.59 -7.83 -4.02
C LEU A 56 9.85 -7.32 -2.60
N ALA A 57 9.04 -6.40 -2.09
CA ALA A 57 9.18 -5.87 -0.74
C ALA A 57 9.01 -6.97 0.33
N VAL A 58 7.98 -7.80 0.21
CA VAL A 58 7.73 -8.91 1.13
C VAL A 58 8.83 -9.97 1.02
N GLY A 59 9.26 -10.30 -0.20
CA GLY A 59 10.34 -11.25 -0.46
C GLY A 59 11.66 -10.81 0.15
N PHE A 60 12.04 -9.54 -0.05
CA PHE A 60 13.25 -8.97 0.52
C PHE A 60 13.18 -8.91 2.06
N MET A 61 12.03 -8.52 2.61
CA MET A 61 11.80 -8.50 4.05
C MET A 61 11.92 -9.90 4.68
N GLU A 62 11.31 -10.93 4.09
CA GLU A 62 11.39 -12.31 4.58
C GLU A 62 12.78 -12.92 4.38
N TRP A 63 13.49 -12.55 3.30
CA TRP A 63 14.89 -12.91 3.09
C TRP A 63 15.79 -12.30 4.17
N TYR A 64 15.67 -10.99 4.40
CA TYR A 64 16.48 -10.27 5.40
C TYR A 64 16.14 -10.66 6.83
N ARG A 65 14.90 -11.11 7.09
CA ARG A 65 14.47 -11.63 8.40
C ARG A 65 15.37 -12.74 8.92
N ARG A 66 15.97 -13.55 8.03
CA ARG A 66 16.92 -14.62 8.41
C ARG A 66 18.16 -14.07 9.12
N HIS A 67 18.55 -12.83 8.82
CA HIS A 67 19.72 -12.18 9.40
C HIS A 67 19.36 -11.38 10.67
N ASN A 68 18.24 -10.64 10.67
CA ASN A 68 17.82 -9.87 11.84
C ASN A 68 16.29 -9.81 12.01
N PRO A 69 15.68 -10.76 12.73
CA PRO A 69 14.23 -10.84 12.85
C PRO A 69 13.62 -9.70 13.68
N ALA A 70 14.37 -9.18 14.68
CA ALA A 70 13.90 -8.09 15.53
C ALA A 70 13.82 -6.77 14.76
N PHE A 71 14.82 -6.48 13.92
CA PHE A 71 14.83 -5.34 13.02
C PHE A 71 13.62 -5.39 12.08
N VAL A 72 13.45 -6.51 11.37
CA VAL A 72 12.33 -6.67 10.43
C VAL A 72 10.99 -6.46 11.14
N ARG A 73 10.75 -7.11 12.28
CA ARG A 73 9.49 -6.96 13.00
C ARG A 73 9.20 -5.50 13.42
N ARG A 74 10.19 -4.77 13.91
CA ARG A 74 10.01 -3.35 14.31
C ARG A 74 9.67 -2.47 13.11
N TRP A 75 10.42 -2.60 12.03
CA TRP A 75 10.20 -1.82 10.82
C TRP A 75 8.91 -2.18 10.10
N THR A 76 8.53 -3.47 10.04
CA THR A 76 7.22 -3.86 9.48
C THR A 76 6.07 -3.24 10.27
N ARG A 77 6.14 -3.22 11.61
CA ARG A 77 5.11 -2.57 12.44
C ARG A 77 5.06 -1.07 12.23
N LEU A 78 6.23 -0.42 12.12
CA LEU A 78 6.32 1.00 11.80
C LEU A 78 5.70 1.29 10.43
N CYS A 79 6.04 0.50 9.40
CA CYS A 79 5.46 0.61 8.06
C CYS A 79 3.93 0.47 8.09
N ILE A 80 3.40 -0.54 8.78
CA ILE A 80 1.94 -0.73 8.94
C ILE A 80 1.32 0.49 9.63
N GLY A 81 1.93 0.99 10.70
CA GLY A 81 1.46 2.17 11.42
C GLY A 81 1.42 3.41 10.53
N LEU A 82 2.52 3.72 9.86
CA LEU A 82 2.61 4.84 8.92
C LEU A 82 1.59 4.72 7.80
N TYR A 83 1.40 3.51 7.27
CA TYR A 83 0.44 3.23 6.22
C TYR A 83 -0.99 3.62 6.62
N VAL A 84 -1.44 3.06 7.76
CA VAL A 84 -2.80 3.31 8.27
C VAL A 84 -2.95 4.79 8.63
N SER A 85 -1.94 5.42 9.22
CA SER A 85 -1.96 6.85 9.54
C SER A 85 -2.10 7.73 8.30
N LEU A 86 -1.37 7.44 7.22
CA LEU A 86 -1.47 8.18 5.96
C LEU A 86 -2.84 7.99 5.31
N TRP A 87 -3.36 6.76 5.31
CA TRP A 87 -4.68 6.46 4.77
C TRP A 87 -5.78 7.20 5.55
N MET A 88 -5.74 7.14 6.88
CA MET A 88 -6.65 7.87 7.75
C MET A 88 -6.55 9.39 7.55
N ALA A 89 -5.34 9.92 7.43
CA ALA A 89 -5.14 11.34 7.15
C ALA A 89 -5.78 11.74 5.82
N GLY A 90 -5.61 10.94 4.75
CA GLY A 90 -6.24 11.17 3.46
C GLY A 90 -7.77 11.14 3.51
N VAL A 91 -8.35 10.22 4.28
CA VAL A 91 -9.82 10.18 4.49
C VAL A 91 -10.31 11.39 5.28
N LEU A 92 -9.62 11.76 6.36
CA LEU A 92 -10.01 12.90 7.18
C LEU A 92 -9.92 14.22 6.42
N THR A 93 -8.88 14.41 5.61
CA THR A 93 -8.76 15.62 4.77
C THR A 93 -9.84 15.66 3.69
N ALA A 94 -10.14 14.53 3.05
CA ALA A 94 -11.24 14.45 2.08
C ALA A 94 -12.61 14.76 2.71
N CYS A 95 -12.88 14.23 3.91
CA CYS A 95 -14.12 14.52 4.65
C CYS A 95 -14.21 15.98 5.10
N TRP A 96 -13.08 16.62 5.44
CA TRP A 96 -13.07 18.01 5.87
C TRP A 96 -13.26 18.99 4.71
N VAL A 97 -12.67 18.71 3.54
CA VAL A 97 -12.81 19.53 2.32
C VAL A 97 -14.18 19.33 1.65
N GLY A 98 -14.84 18.19 1.88
CA GLY A 98 -16.18 17.91 1.35
C GLY A 98 -17.35 18.50 2.13
N GLN A 99 -17.10 19.28 3.20
CA GLN A 99 -18.10 20.06 3.95
C GLN A 99 -18.05 21.53 3.53
#